data_AF-A0AAU5QE68-F1
#
_entry.id   AF-A0AAU5QE68-F1
#
_cell.length_a   1.000
_cell.length_b   1.000
_cell.length_c   1.000
_cell.angle_alpha   90.00
_cell.angle_beta   90.00
_cell.angle_gamma   90.00
#
_symmetry.space_group_name_H-M   'P 1'
#
loop_
_entity.id
_entity.type
_entity.pdbx_description
1 polymer ?
#
loop_
_entity_poly.entity_id
_entity_poly.type
_entity_poly.pdbx_seq_one_letter_code
_entity_poly.pdbx_strand_id
1 'polypeptide(L)'
;MSPRVRARVYQDFPDPEVAAVVIELLEEWGRSFVAWEVDRVQTAIVLFAAGDVDRYLEILEEAYSDYRDVLMMSGFGNTGWKELMEAAIGPE
;
A
#
# COMPACT_ATOMS: atom_id res chain seq x y z
N MET A 1 -9.12 -2.39 3.09
CA MET A 1 -8.35 -1.14 2.98
C MET A 1 -8.93 -0.10 3.93
N SER A 2 -8.09 0.62 4.68
CA SER A 2 -8.54 1.71 5.55
C SER A 2 -8.86 3.00 4.76
N PRO A 3 -9.67 3.92 5.32
CA PRO A 3 -9.96 5.21 4.70
C PRO A 3 -8.72 6.07 4.40
N ARG A 4 -7.70 6.00 5.26
CA ARG A 4 -6.44 6.74 5.12
C ARG A 4 -5.58 6.26 3.95
N VAL A 5 -5.46 4.95 3.74
CA VAL A 5 -4.80 4.39 2.56
C VAL A 5 -5.55 4.78 1.29
N ARG A 6 -6.89 4.69 1.31
CA ARG A 6 -7.72 5.12 0.19
C ARG A 6 -7.53 6.59 -0.16
N ALA A 7 -7.49 7.47 0.85
CA ALA A 7 -7.23 8.89 0.66
C ALA A 7 -5.84 9.12 0.04
N ARG A 8 -4.82 8.37 0.49
CA ARG A 8 -3.47 8.45 -0.06
C ARG A 8 -3.42 8.03 -1.53
N VAL A 9 -4.14 6.98 -1.93
CA VAL A 9 -4.23 6.57 -3.35
C VAL A 9 -4.75 7.71 -4.22
N TYR A 10 -5.82 8.40 -3.82
CA TYR A 10 -6.33 9.54 -4.59
C TYR A 10 -5.37 10.74 -4.62
N GLN A 11 -4.46 10.86 -3.66
CA GLN A 11 -3.43 11.90 -3.66
C GLN A 11 -2.29 11.56 -4.63
N ASP A 12 -1.83 10.30 -4.63
CA ASP A 12 -0.69 9.86 -5.45
C ASP A 12 -1.10 9.55 -6.91
N PHE A 13 -2.34 9.11 -7.13
CA PHE A 13 -2.91 8.80 -8.45
C PHE A 13 -4.10 9.75 -8.73
N PRO A 14 -3.87 10.95 -9.30
CA PRO A 14 -4.91 11.97 -9.43
C PRO A 14 -5.94 11.67 -10.52
N ASP A 15 -5.65 10.76 -11.46
CA ASP A 15 -6.61 10.28 -12.43
C ASP A 15 -7.65 9.35 -11.75
N PRO A 16 -8.95 9.68 -11.76
CA PRO A 16 -9.97 8.90 -11.07
C PRO A 16 -10.12 7.46 -11.57
N GLU A 17 -9.91 7.22 -12.87
CA GLU A 17 -10.01 5.87 -13.46
C GLU A 17 -8.82 5.02 -13.01
N VAL A 18 -7.61 5.60 -13.02
CA VAL A 18 -6.40 4.94 -12.52
C VAL A 18 -6.51 4.65 -11.02
N ALA A 19 -6.94 5.64 -10.22
CA ALA A 19 -7.11 5.47 -8.79
C ALA A 19 -8.13 4.37 -8.44
N ALA A 20 -9.21 4.26 -9.21
CA ALA A 20 -10.21 3.20 -9.03
C ALA A 20 -9.60 1.81 -9.25
N VAL A 21 -8.79 1.64 -10.30
CA VAL A 21 -8.10 0.37 -10.59
C VAL A 21 -7.07 0.03 -9.51
N VAL A 22 -6.27 1.01 -9.06
CA VAL A 22 -5.31 0.82 -7.95
C VAL A 22 -6.03 0.36 -6.69
N ILE A 23 -7.15 1.00 -6.34
CA ILE A 23 -7.97 0.61 -5.18
C ILE A 23 -8.49 -0.82 -5.34
N GLU A 24 -9.05 -1.16 -6.49
CA GLU A 24 -9.63 -2.48 -6.74
C GLU A 24 -8.58 -3.58 -6.58
N LEU A 25 -7.40 -3.40 -7.16
CA LEU A 25 -6.28 -4.34 -7.08
C LEU A 25 -5.73 -4.46 -5.65
N LEU A 26 -5.59 -3.36 -4.91
CA LEU A 26 -5.19 -3.42 -3.49
C LEU A 26 -6.21 -4.17 -2.65
N GLU A 27 -7.50 -3.91 -2.86
CA GLU A 27 -8.57 -4.61 -2.15
C GLU A 27 -8.62 -6.09 -2.50
N GLU A 28 -8.35 -6.45 -3.75
CA GLU A 28 -8.21 -7.85 -4.18
C GLU A 28 -7.06 -8.55 -3.47
N TRP A 29 -5.87 -7.94 -3.49
CA TRP A 29 -4.73 -8.45 -2.73
C TRP A 29 -5.10 -8.60 -1.25
N GLY A 30 -5.68 -7.58 -0.64
CA GLY A 30 -6.05 -7.60 0.78
C GLY A 30 -7.07 -8.69 1.18
N ARG A 31 -7.92 -9.15 0.25
CA ARG A 31 -8.85 -10.26 0.48
C ARG A 31 -8.16 -11.63 0.50
N SER A 32 -6.99 -11.74 -0.12
CA SER A 32 -6.21 -12.98 -0.24
C SER A 32 -5.28 -13.25 0.96
N PHE A 33 -5.07 -12.26 1.85
CA PHE A 33 -4.11 -12.34 2.95
C PHE A 33 -4.74 -12.07 4.34
N VAL A 34 -3.97 -12.31 5.40
CA VAL A 34 -4.44 -12.19 6.78
C VAL A 34 -4.65 -10.73 7.17
N ALA A 35 -5.83 -10.42 7.71
CA ALA A 35 -6.34 -9.06 7.95
C ALA A 35 -5.41 -8.10 8.74
N TRP A 36 -4.54 -8.59 9.62
CA TRP A 36 -3.74 -7.72 10.50
C TRP A 36 -2.54 -7.06 9.82
N GLU A 37 -1.99 -7.63 8.74
CA GLU A 37 -0.91 -7.02 7.95
C GLU A 37 -1.43 -6.25 6.73
N VAL A 38 -2.72 -6.42 6.37
CA VAL A 38 -3.28 -5.88 5.13
C VAL A 38 -3.10 -4.36 5.04
N ASP A 39 -3.44 -3.62 6.08
CA ASP A 39 -3.34 -2.15 6.05
C ASP A 39 -1.88 -1.67 5.95
N ARG A 40 -0.97 -2.36 6.64
CA ARG A 40 0.48 -2.06 6.64
C ARG A 40 1.09 -2.31 5.27
N VAL A 41 0.79 -3.45 4.66
CA VAL A 41 1.31 -3.80 3.33
C VAL A 41 0.68 -2.93 2.25
N GLN A 42 -0.63 -2.67 2.28
CA GLN A 42 -1.27 -1.76 1.33
C GLN A 42 -0.65 -0.35 1.41
N THR A 43 -0.33 0.12 2.61
CA THR A 43 0.37 1.40 2.79
C THR A 43 1.79 1.35 2.21
N ALA A 44 2.53 0.26 2.45
CA ALA A 44 3.86 0.07 1.86
C ALA A 44 3.82 0.12 0.32
N ILE A 45 2.88 -0.58 -0.30
CA ILE A 45 2.71 -0.61 -1.76
C ILE A 45 2.47 0.81 -2.29
N VAL A 46 1.49 1.54 -1.74
CA VAL A 46 1.12 2.88 -2.22
C VAL A 46 2.26 3.88 -2.06
N LEU A 47 2.88 3.94 -0.87
CA LEU A 47 3.95 4.90 -0.61
C LEU A 47 5.21 4.60 -1.42
N PHE A 48 5.53 3.33 -1.62
CA PHE A 48 6.72 2.94 -2.38
C PHE A 48 6.50 3.07 -3.89
N ALA A 49 5.26 2.98 -4.38
CA ALA A 49 4.90 3.28 -5.76
C ALA A 49 4.97 4.77 -6.09
N ALA A 50 4.70 5.66 -5.11
CA ALA A 50 4.82 7.11 -5.25
C ALA A 50 4.09 7.70 -6.47
N GLY A 51 2.91 7.15 -6.80
CA GLY A 51 2.08 7.59 -7.94
C GLY A 51 2.49 7.01 -9.30
N ASP A 52 3.54 6.18 -9.35
CA ASP A 52 3.96 5.47 -10.55
C ASP A 52 3.20 4.14 -10.68
N VAL A 53 2.46 3.96 -11.78
CA VAL A 53 1.61 2.79 -12.03
C VAL A 53 2.44 1.54 -12.31
N ASP A 54 3.53 1.66 -13.06
CA ASP A 54 4.37 0.51 -13.39
C ASP A 54 5.04 0.00 -12.11
N ARG A 55 5.57 0.94 -11.31
CA ARG A 55 6.13 0.63 -9.99
C ARG A 55 5.08 0.04 -9.04
N TYR A 56 3.86 0.56 -9.05
CA TYR A 56 2.75 0.00 -8.27
C TYR A 56 2.50 -1.48 -8.61
N LEU A 57 2.44 -1.81 -9.91
CA LEU A 57 2.21 -3.18 -10.37
C LEU A 57 3.37 -4.12 -10.00
N GLU A 58 4.62 -3.66 -10.14
CA GLU A 58 5.81 -4.41 -9.72
C GLU A 58 5.77 -4.74 -8.22
N ILE A 59 5.46 -3.77 -7.36
CA ILE A 59 5.41 -3.98 -5.90
C ILE A 59 4.21 -4.86 -5.52
N LEU A 60 3.08 -4.72 -6.22
CA LEU A 60 1.91 -5.55 -6.01
C LEU A 60 2.21 -7.02 -6.35
N GLU A 61 2.91 -7.29 -7.45
CA GLU A 61 3.37 -8.63 -7.83
C GLU A 61 4.30 -9.21 -6.76
N GLU A 62 5.25 -8.41 -6.25
CA GLU A 62 6.11 -8.81 -5.13
C GLU A 62 5.29 -9.10 -3.87
N ALA A 63 4.23 -8.32 -3.60
CA ALA A 63 3.34 -8.56 -2.46
C ALA A 63 2.57 -9.89 -2.57
N TYR A 64 2.25 -10.34 -3.79
CA TYR A 64 1.67 -11.67 -4.03
C TYR A 64 2.70 -12.79 -3.84
N SER A 65 3.96 -12.56 -4.18
CA SER A 65 5.08 -13.49 -3.99
C SER A 65 5.45 -13.62 -2.50
N ASP A 66 5.90 -12.53 -1.88
CA ASP A 66 6.20 -12.42 -0.46
C ASP A 66 5.99 -10.98 0.05
N TYR A 67 4.86 -10.73 0.70
CA TYR A 67 4.55 -9.41 1.27
C TYR A 67 5.58 -8.90 2.28
N ARG A 68 6.38 -9.78 2.89
CA ARG A 68 7.43 -9.37 3.83
C ARG A 68 8.56 -8.65 3.13
N ASP A 69 8.84 -8.99 1.87
CA ASP A 69 9.85 -8.29 1.07
C ASP A 69 9.39 -6.87 0.78
N VAL A 70 8.11 -6.66 0.46
CA VAL A 70 7.51 -5.33 0.33
C VAL A 70 7.62 -4.52 1.62
N LEU A 71 7.37 -5.14 2.77
CA LEU A 71 7.57 -4.49 4.07
C LEU A 71 9.04 -4.12 4.32
N MET A 72 9.97 -5.03 4.02
CA MET A 72 11.40 -4.75 4.19
C MET A 72 11.89 -3.64 3.25
N MET A 73 11.49 -3.66 1.98
CA MET A 73 11.87 -2.68 0.95
C MET A 73 11.35 -1.28 1.24
N SER A 74 10.13 -1.18 1.78
CA SER A 74 9.51 0.09 2.17
C SER A 74 9.98 0.62 3.53
N GLY A 75 10.82 -0.14 4.25
CA GLY A 75 11.24 0.18 5.62
C GLY A 75 10.16 -0.12 6.68
N PHE A 76 8.98 -0.59 6.28
CA PHE A 76 7.89 -0.95 7.17
C PHE A 76 8.06 -2.32 7.81
N GLY A 77 9.07 -3.12 7.48
CA GLY A 77 9.37 -4.41 8.10
C GLY A 77 10.02 -4.31 9.48
N ASN A 78 10.59 -3.14 9.81
CA ASN A 78 11.32 -2.91 11.06
C ASN A 78 10.42 -2.43 12.20
N THR A 79 10.95 -2.43 13.42
CA THR A 79 10.34 -1.71 14.56
C THR A 79 10.19 -0.22 14.23
N GLY A 80 9.10 0.41 14.66
CA GLY A 80 8.82 1.83 14.38
C GLY A 80 7.99 2.08 13.11
N TRP A 81 7.51 1.02 12.46
CA TRP A 81 6.69 1.12 11.25
C TRP A 81 5.39 1.88 11.47
N LYS A 82 4.81 1.80 12.68
CA LYS A 82 3.54 2.45 12.99
C LYS A 82 3.68 3.97 12.92
N GLU A 83 4.73 4.50 13.54
CA GLU A 83 5.04 5.93 13.54
C GLU A 83 5.33 6.45 12.13
N LEU A 84 6.01 5.66 11.30
CA LEU A 84 6.25 6.00 9.90
C LEU A 84 4.96 6.05 9.08
N MET A 85 4.07 5.08 9.28
CA MET A 85 2.74 5.09 8.64
C MET A 85 1.93 6.30 9.09
N GLU A 86 1.89 6.59 10.39
CA GLU A 86 1.15 7.74 10.92
C GLU A 86 1.70 9.07 10.37
N ALA A 87 3.02 9.18 10.21
CA ALA A 87 3.63 10.35 9.57
C ALA A 87 3.28 10.47 8.07
N ALA A 88 3.11 9.35 7.37
CA ALA A 88 2.91 9.32 5.92
C ALA A 88 1.44 9.44 5.48
N ILE A 89 0.52 8.83 6.22
CA ILE A 89 -0.91 8.73 5.88
C ILE A 89 -1.85 9.21 7.00
N GLY A 90 -1.30 9.74 8.09
CA GLY A 90 -2.04 10.25 9.24
C GLY A 90 -2.28 9.20 10.33
N PRO A 91 -2.63 9.66 11.55
CA PRO A 91 -2.90 8.78 12.69
C PRO A 91 -4.07 7.85 12.42
N GLU A 92 -4.05 6.69 13.08
CA GLU A 92 -5.16 5.73 13.10
C GLU A 92 -6.37 6.23 13.89
#